data_AF-A0A9E2QB40-F1
#
_entry.id   AF-A0A9E2QB40-F1
#
_cell.length_a   1.000
_cell.length_b   1.000
_cell.length_c   1.000
_cell.angle_alpha   90.00
_cell.angle_beta   90.00
_cell.angle_gamma   90.00
#
_symmetry.space_group_name_H-M   'P 1'
#
loop_
_entity.id
_entity.type
_entity.pdbx_description
1 polymer ?
#
loop_
_entity_poly.entity_id
_entity_poly.type
_entity_poly.pdbx_seq_one_letter_code
_entity_poly.pdbx_strand_id
1 'polypeptide(L)'
;MHWTTHIVTGAALGYLIDRPVQAALVGVGSHIVLDTIPHYDPDSELGYVIDALLGVLTLTFIAGSKTIRGIDGRHALLWGAIGGALPDTELLVNLVENVEPEQYVFPSHDGTLPHLQTGLVASTVIQAALVTVLMMLARHKRRMDRA
;
A
#
# COMPACT_ATOMS: atom_id res chain seq x y z
N MET A 1 7.15 6.17 -0.61
CA MET A 1 7.17 4.76 -1.08
C MET A 1 6.13 4.65 -2.20
N HIS A 2 6.18 3.64 -3.08
CA HIS A 2 5.17 3.55 -4.16
C HIS A 2 3.76 3.33 -3.59
N TRP A 3 2.77 4.08 -4.09
CA TRP A 3 1.35 3.94 -3.73
C TRP A 3 0.85 2.51 -3.95
N THR A 4 1.29 1.89 -5.07
CA THR A 4 0.99 0.49 -5.38
C THR A 4 1.49 -0.46 -4.27
N THR A 5 2.64 -0.17 -3.65
CA THR A 5 3.20 -1.00 -2.57
C THR A 5 2.39 -0.87 -1.29
N HIS A 6 1.86 0.31 -0.96
CA HIS A 6 0.93 0.48 0.15
C HIS A 6 -0.38 -0.29 -0.08
N ILE A 7 -0.94 -0.22 -1.29
CA ILE A 7 -2.15 -0.98 -1.68
C ILE A 7 -1.93 -2.48 -1.50
N VAL A 8 -0.86 -3.03 -2.09
CA VAL A 8 -0.59 -4.48 -2.06
C VAL A 8 -0.30 -4.95 -0.64
N THR A 9 0.46 -4.17 0.14
CA THR A 9 0.77 -4.49 1.53
C THR A 9 -0.47 -4.49 2.41
N GLY A 10 -1.26 -3.41 2.33
CA GLY A 10 -2.53 -3.30 3.03
C GLY A 10 -3.50 -4.43 2.66
N ALA A 11 -3.57 -4.79 1.37
CA ALA A 11 -4.40 -5.90 0.90
C ALA A 11 -3.98 -7.25 1.53
N ALA A 12 -2.68 -7.53 1.52
CA ALA A 12 -2.15 -8.78 2.07
C ALA A 12 -2.34 -8.86 3.59
N LEU A 13 -2.03 -7.78 4.33
CA LEU A 13 -2.26 -7.73 5.78
C LEU A 13 -3.74 -7.85 6.11
N GLY A 14 -4.60 -7.18 5.34
CA GLY A 14 -6.05 -7.27 5.50
C GLY A 14 -6.55 -8.71 5.32
N TYR A 15 -6.07 -9.42 4.30
CA TYR A 15 -6.38 -10.83 4.09
C TYR A 15 -5.91 -11.72 5.25
N LEU A 16 -4.72 -11.45 5.81
CA LEU A 16 -4.18 -12.20 6.94
C LEU A 16 -5.00 -12.00 8.24
N ILE A 17 -5.55 -10.80 8.45
CA ILE A 17 -6.35 -10.44 9.62
C ILE A 17 -7.80 -10.95 9.51
N ASP A 18 -8.33 -10.99 8.29
CA ASP A 18 -9.68 -11.49 7.99
C ASP A 18 -10.81 -10.76 8.75
N ARG A 19 -10.59 -9.47 9.07
CA ARG A 19 -11.58 -8.59 9.72
C ARG A 19 -11.58 -7.21 9.06
N PRO A 20 -12.61 -6.85 8.28
CA PRO A 20 -12.64 -5.63 7.44
C PRO A 20 -12.22 -4.32 8.11
N VAL A 21 -12.78 -4.01 9.28
CA VAL A 21 -12.48 -2.76 9.98
C VAL A 21 -11.04 -2.75 10.49
N GLN A 22 -10.59 -3.86 11.08
CA GLN A 22 -9.21 -3.99 11.56
C GLN A 22 -8.21 -3.97 10.40
N ALA A 23 -8.58 -4.56 9.26
CA ALA A 23 -7.78 -4.53 8.05
C ALA A 23 -7.58 -3.11 7.54
N ALA A 24 -8.61 -2.27 7.51
CA ALA A 24 -8.47 -0.85 7.14
C ALA A 24 -7.51 -0.12 8.09
N LEU A 25 -7.66 -0.30 9.40
CA LEU A 25 -6.80 0.32 10.41
C LEU A 25 -5.35 -0.14 10.29
N VAL A 26 -5.13 -1.44 10.08
CA VAL A 26 -3.78 -1.99 9.84
C VAL A 26 -3.22 -1.55 8.50
N GLY A 27 -4.06 -1.36 7.47
CA GLY A 27 -3.64 -0.75 6.21
C GLY A 27 -3.06 0.64 6.44
N VAL A 28 -3.78 1.51 7.15
CA VAL A 28 -3.32 2.86 7.52
C VAL A 28 -2.05 2.79 8.38
N GLY A 29 -2.00 1.92 9.39
CA GLY A 29 -0.81 1.76 10.23
C GLY A 29 0.40 1.23 9.45
N SER A 30 0.18 0.32 8.49
CA SER A 30 1.25 -0.21 7.64
C SER A 30 1.82 0.87 6.73
N HIS A 31 1.02 1.85 6.34
CA HIS A 31 1.48 2.98 5.53
C HIS A 31 2.63 3.72 6.22
N ILE A 32 2.40 4.13 7.47
CA ILE A 32 3.41 4.79 8.30
C ILE A 32 4.70 3.97 8.37
N VAL A 33 4.57 2.66 8.64
CA VAL A 33 5.73 1.77 8.74
C VAL A 33 6.50 1.73 7.42
N LEU A 34 5.80 1.63 6.29
CA LEU A 34 6.42 1.54 4.97
C LEU A 34 7.19 2.82 4.60
N ASP A 35 6.68 3.99 4.94
CA ASP A 35 7.38 5.25 4.65
C ASP A 35 8.67 5.39 5.47
N THR A 36 8.72 4.82 6.68
CA THR A 36 9.95 4.83 7.47
C THR A 36 11.02 3.85 6.97
N ILE A 37 10.68 2.93 6.06
CA ILE A 37 11.65 2.01 5.46
C ILE A 37 12.37 2.73 4.32
N PRO A 38 13.72 2.64 4.21
CA PRO A 38 14.44 3.24 3.10
C PRO A 38 13.88 2.84 1.74
N HIS A 39 13.37 3.81 0.98
CA HIS A 39 12.76 3.59 -0.32
C HIS A 39 13.15 4.68 -1.33
N TYR A 40 12.78 4.45 -2.58
CA TYR A 40 12.97 5.37 -3.69
C TYR A 40 11.61 5.95 -4.05
N ASP A 41 11.48 7.26 -4.03
CA ASP A 41 10.32 7.93 -4.62
C ASP A 41 10.58 8.26 -6.09
N PRO A 42 9.54 8.22 -6.94
CA PRO A 42 9.67 8.67 -8.32
C PRO A 42 10.27 10.08 -8.40
N ASP A 43 11.30 10.23 -9.21
CA ASP A 43 12.00 11.50 -9.47
C ASP A 43 11.37 12.29 -10.64
N SER A 44 10.27 11.79 -11.19
CA SER A 44 9.56 12.39 -12.33
C SER A 44 8.05 12.29 -12.17
N GLU A 45 7.34 13.30 -12.70
CA GLU A 45 5.87 13.30 -12.78
C GLU A 45 5.33 12.05 -13.48
N LEU A 46 5.99 11.63 -14.56
CA LEU A 46 5.62 10.41 -15.28
C LEU A 46 5.70 9.17 -14.37
N GLY A 47 6.72 9.09 -13.51
CA GLY A 47 6.86 7.99 -12.55
C GLY A 47 5.71 7.95 -11.54
N TYR A 48 5.32 9.10 -10.99
CA TYR A 48 4.14 9.20 -10.11
C TYR A 48 2.84 8.83 -10.83
N VAL A 49 2.63 9.29 -12.06
CA VAL A 49 1.45 8.95 -12.86
C VAL A 49 1.39 7.45 -13.15
N ILE A 50 2.52 6.83 -13.51
CA ILE A 50 2.59 5.38 -13.75
C ILE A 50 2.21 4.61 -12.48
N ASP A 51 2.79 4.97 -11.33
CA ASP A 51 2.47 4.32 -10.05
C ASP A 51 1.00 4.53 -9.65
N ALA A 52 0.46 5.73 -9.82
CA ALA A 52 -0.96 6.02 -9.61
C ALA A 52 -1.85 5.13 -10.49
N LEU A 53 -1.56 5.02 -11.79
CA LEU A 53 -2.34 4.16 -12.69
C LEU A 53 -2.26 2.68 -12.30
N LEU A 54 -1.07 2.20 -11.89
CA LEU A 54 -0.88 0.83 -11.39
C LEU A 54 -1.64 0.59 -10.09
N GLY A 55 -1.66 1.56 -9.18
CA GLY A 55 -2.42 1.49 -7.94
C GLY A 55 -3.93 1.44 -8.20
N VAL A 56 -4.47 2.32 -9.04
CA VAL A 56 -5.89 2.30 -9.44
C VAL A 56 -6.24 0.96 -10.09
N LEU A 57 -5.40 0.47 -11.01
CA LEU A 57 -5.60 -0.81 -11.67
C LEU A 57 -5.61 -1.96 -10.65
N THR A 58 -4.70 -1.93 -9.68
CA THR A 58 -4.61 -2.94 -8.61
C THR A 58 -5.84 -2.93 -7.71
N LEU A 59 -6.28 -1.76 -7.23
CA LEU A 59 -7.50 -1.62 -6.44
C LEU A 59 -8.75 -2.07 -7.22
N THR A 60 -8.85 -1.68 -8.49
CA THR A 60 -9.96 -2.08 -9.36
C THR A 60 -9.96 -3.58 -9.61
N PHE A 61 -8.80 -4.17 -9.82
CA PHE A 61 -8.65 -5.62 -9.94
C PHE A 61 -9.08 -6.31 -8.64
N ILE A 62 -8.66 -5.82 -7.48
CA ILE A 62 -9.05 -6.35 -6.17
C ILE A 62 -10.57 -6.31 -5.98
N ALA A 63 -11.21 -5.17 -6.25
CA ALA A 63 -12.64 -4.98 -6.07
C ALA A 63 -13.49 -5.75 -7.11
N GLY A 64 -13.00 -5.84 -8.34
CA GLY A 64 -13.76 -6.35 -9.49
C GLY A 64 -13.53 -7.82 -9.84
N SER A 65 -12.39 -8.41 -9.45
CA SER A 65 -11.97 -9.74 -9.91
C SER A 65 -12.88 -10.86 -9.41
N LYS A 66 -13.41 -11.66 -10.36
CA LYS A 66 -14.17 -12.88 -10.06
C LYS A 66 -13.35 -13.87 -9.23
N THR A 67 -12.05 -13.95 -9.49
CA THR A 67 -11.12 -14.81 -8.74
C THR A 67 -11.04 -14.40 -7.28
N ILE A 68 -10.99 -13.10 -7.00
CA ILE A 68 -10.91 -12.57 -5.63
C ILE A 68 -12.27 -12.68 -4.92
N ARG A 69 -13.38 -12.55 -5.64
CA ARG A 69 -14.72 -12.73 -5.07
C ARG A 69 -14.95 -14.11 -4.44
N GLY A 70 -14.27 -15.14 -4.95
CA GLY A 70 -14.29 -16.50 -4.41
C GLY A 70 -13.27 -16.78 -3.29
N ILE A 71 -12.59 -15.76 -2.77
CA ILE A 71 -11.66 -15.88 -1.65
C ILE A 71 -12.38 -15.46 -0.36
N ASP A 72 -12.34 -16.31 0.66
CA ASP A 72 -12.76 -15.97 2.02
C ASP A 72 -11.89 -14.83 2.55
N GLY A 73 -12.49 -13.83 3.20
CA GLY A 73 -11.76 -12.63 3.63
C GLY A 73 -11.53 -11.57 2.56
N ARG A 74 -12.16 -11.66 1.37
CA ARG A 74 -12.06 -10.65 0.30
C ARG A 74 -12.36 -9.21 0.77
N HIS A 75 -13.29 -9.04 1.71
CA HIS A 75 -13.64 -7.72 2.20
C HIS A 75 -12.51 -7.17 3.07
N ALA A 76 -11.88 -8.00 3.91
CA ALA A 76 -10.72 -7.59 4.69
C ALA A 76 -9.52 -7.26 3.78
N LEU A 77 -9.31 -8.05 2.72
CA LEU A 77 -8.34 -7.73 1.67
C LEU A 77 -8.61 -6.35 1.04
N LEU A 78 -9.84 -6.09 0.58
CA LEU A 78 -10.18 -4.81 -0.04
C LEU A 78 -10.05 -3.63 0.94
N TRP A 79 -10.55 -3.77 2.16
CA TRP A 79 -10.48 -2.70 3.17
C TRP A 79 -9.05 -2.42 3.62
N GLY A 80 -8.21 -3.45 3.72
CA GLY A 80 -6.77 -3.24 3.95
C GLY A 80 -6.09 -2.51 2.80
N ALA A 81 -6.43 -2.85 1.55
CA ALA A 81 -5.93 -2.16 0.37
C ALA A 81 -6.31 -0.67 0.37
N ILE A 82 -7.58 -0.36 0.66
CA ILE A 82 -8.09 1.01 0.79
C ILE A 82 -7.37 1.72 1.94
N GLY A 83 -7.23 1.08 3.09
CA GLY A 83 -6.54 1.66 4.25
C GLY A 83 -5.08 2.01 3.98
N GLY A 84 -4.36 1.15 3.24
CA GLY A 84 -2.99 1.44 2.82
C GLY A 84 -2.89 2.58 1.81
N ALA A 85 -3.87 2.70 0.90
CA ALA A 85 -3.90 3.72 -0.13
C ALA A 85 -4.35 5.11 0.34
N LEU A 86 -5.20 5.14 1.37
CA LEU A 86 -5.92 6.36 1.76
C LEU A 86 -5.01 7.53 2.13
N PRO A 87 -3.91 7.35 2.89
CA PRO A 87 -3.02 8.46 3.23
C PRO A 87 -2.49 9.23 2.01
N ASP A 88 -2.00 8.52 0.99
CA ASP A 88 -1.45 9.12 -0.24
C ASP A 88 -2.47 9.94 -1.05
N THR A 89 -3.77 9.81 -0.77
CA THR A 89 -4.77 10.62 -1.48
C THR A 89 -4.63 12.10 -1.19
N GLU A 90 -4.03 12.48 -0.06
CA GLU A 90 -3.76 13.89 0.23
C GLU A 90 -2.65 14.45 -0.67
N LEU A 91 -1.71 13.62 -1.13
CA LEU A 91 -0.62 14.03 -2.03
C LEU A 91 -1.14 14.44 -3.42
N LEU A 92 -2.37 14.05 -3.78
CA LEU A 92 -3.00 14.49 -5.04
C LEU A 92 -3.20 16.00 -5.10
N VAL A 93 -3.21 16.69 -3.96
CA VAL A 93 -3.26 18.16 -3.89
C VAL A 93 -2.07 18.79 -4.62
N ASN A 94 -0.90 18.12 -4.62
CA ASN A 94 0.30 18.57 -5.34
C ASN A 94 0.13 18.64 -6.85
N LEU A 95 -0.90 17.97 -7.40
CA LEU A 95 -1.19 18.03 -8.84
C LEU A 95 -1.83 19.37 -9.25
N VAL A 96 -2.35 20.15 -8.30
CA VAL A 96 -3.05 21.41 -8.57
C VAL A 96 -2.44 22.63 -7.87
N GLU A 97 -1.78 22.43 -6.74
CA GLU A 97 -1.08 23.48 -6.00
C GLU A 97 0.21 22.92 -5.36
N ASN A 98 1.24 23.76 -5.20
CA ASN A 98 2.44 23.32 -4.47
C ASN A 98 2.14 23.39 -2.97
N VAL A 99 2.18 22.24 -2.30
CA VAL A 99 1.92 22.12 -0.87
C VAL A 99 3.22 21.80 -0.14
N GLU A 100 3.54 22.60 0.88
CA GLU A 100 4.68 22.34 1.75
C GLU A 100 4.38 21.16 2.68
N PRO A 101 5.39 20.36 3.08
CA PRO A 101 5.19 19.17 3.92
C PRO A 101 4.32 19.43 5.15
N GLU A 102 4.55 20.53 5.89
CA GLU A 102 3.86 20.83 7.15
C GLU A 102 2.35 21.07 6.99
N GLN A 103 1.86 21.16 5.76
CA GLN A 103 0.44 21.33 5.44
C GLN A 103 -0.29 19.99 5.28
N TYR A 104 0.43 18.86 5.18
CA TYR A 104 -0.19 17.54 5.16
C TYR A 104 -0.76 17.15 6.52
N VAL A 105 -1.76 16.27 6.49
CA VAL A 105 -2.42 15.78 7.71
C VAL A 105 -1.79 14.47 8.15
N PHE A 106 -1.28 13.65 7.23
CA PHE A 106 -0.74 12.36 7.57
C PHE A 106 0.70 12.45 8.13
N PRO A 107 1.01 11.83 9.29
CA PRO A 107 2.30 12.02 9.97
C PRO A 107 3.54 11.59 9.19
N SER A 108 3.43 10.70 8.20
CA SER A 108 4.59 10.37 7.35
C SER A 108 4.84 11.38 6.24
N HIS A 109 3.88 12.27 5.97
CA HIS A 109 3.99 13.30 4.92
C HIS A 109 4.34 14.68 5.48
N ASP A 110 3.97 14.95 6.73
CA ASP A 110 4.17 16.27 7.37
C ASP A 110 5.61 16.56 7.85
N GLY A 111 6.53 15.63 7.58
CA GLY A 111 7.92 15.72 8.02
C GLY A 111 8.15 15.37 9.49
N THR A 112 7.12 14.95 10.24
CA THR A 112 7.29 14.53 11.64
C THR A 112 7.99 13.17 11.78
N LEU A 113 7.82 12.29 10.79
CA LEU A 113 8.45 10.98 10.75
C LEU A 113 9.64 10.92 9.79
N PRO A 114 10.63 10.04 10.04
CA PRO A 114 11.78 9.89 9.14
C PRO A 114 11.35 9.42 7.76
N HIS A 115 11.68 10.20 6.73
CA HIS A 115 11.52 9.82 5.33
C HIS A 115 12.86 9.37 4.75
N LEU A 116 13.15 8.07 4.84
CA LEU A 116 14.45 7.52 4.48
C LEU A 116 14.53 7.23 2.97
N GLN A 117 15.50 7.84 2.30
CA GLN A 117 15.72 7.64 0.86
C GLN A 117 16.82 6.60 0.58
N THR A 118 16.63 5.81 -0.48
CA THR A 118 17.63 4.90 -1.02
C THR A 118 17.57 4.86 -2.55
N GLY A 119 18.59 4.29 -3.19
CA GLY A 119 18.62 4.15 -4.64
C GLY A 119 17.56 3.17 -5.17
N LEU A 120 17.13 3.36 -6.42
CA LEU A 120 16.10 2.56 -7.09
C LEU A 120 16.28 1.05 -6.89
N VAL A 121 17.49 0.51 -7.12
CA VAL A 121 17.76 -0.93 -7.01
C VAL A 121 17.51 -1.45 -5.59
N ALA A 122 18.01 -0.75 -4.57
CA ALA A 122 17.83 -1.16 -3.19
C ALA A 122 16.35 -1.09 -2.79
N SER A 123 15.66 -0.01 -3.18
CA SER A 123 14.21 0.14 -2.98
C SER A 123 13.43 -1.01 -3.63
N THR A 124 13.71 -1.34 -4.89
CA THR A 124 13.05 -2.44 -5.60
C THR A 124 13.28 -3.78 -4.89
N VAL A 125 14.50 -4.06 -4.41
CA VAL A 125 14.80 -5.30 -3.67
C VAL A 125 14.01 -5.38 -2.36
N ILE A 126 13.97 -4.29 -1.59
CA ILE A 126 13.23 -4.21 -0.32
C ILE A 126 11.73 -4.45 -0.56
N GLN A 127 11.14 -3.74 -1.52
CA GLN A 127 9.71 -3.86 -1.84
C GLN A 127 9.37 -5.26 -2.37
N ALA A 128 10.20 -5.83 -3.24
CA ALA A 128 10.02 -7.18 -3.75
C ALA A 128 10.10 -8.25 -2.64
N ALA A 129 11.05 -8.09 -1.71
CA ALA A 129 11.19 -8.98 -0.56
C ALA A 129 9.95 -8.92 0.34
N LEU A 130 9.48 -7.71 0.67
CA LEU A 130 8.26 -7.50 1.45
C LEU A 130 7.05 -8.17 0.80
N VAL A 131 6.80 -7.88 -0.48
CA VAL A 131 5.66 -8.46 -1.22
C VAL A 131 5.78 -9.98 -1.25
N THR A 132 6.99 -10.52 -1.46
CA THR A 132 7.22 -11.97 -1.49
C THR A 132 6.87 -12.60 -0.14
N VAL A 133 7.32 -12.02 0.98
CA VAL A 133 6.99 -12.50 2.33
C VAL A 133 5.48 -12.50 2.57
N LEU A 134 4.82 -11.38 2.27
CA LEU A 134 3.36 -11.26 2.44
C LEU A 134 2.60 -12.26 1.58
N MET A 135 3.03 -12.49 0.34
CA MET A 135 2.44 -13.49 -0.55
C MET A 135 2.64 -14.93 -0.05
N MET A 136 3.81 -15.23 0.53
CA MET A 136 4.06 -16.54 1.16
C MET A 136 3.13 -16.76 2.36
N LEU A 137 2.96 -15.76 3.22
CA LEU A 137 2.05 -15.81 4.37
C LEU A 137 0.58 -15.96 3.93
N ALA A 138 0.14 -15.16 2.96
CA ALA A 138 -1.22 -15.25 2.41
C ALA A 138 -1.48 -16.63 1.79
N ARG A 139 -0.51 -17.17 1.03
CA ARG A 139 -0.60 -18.52 0.45
C ARG A 139 -0.66 -19.59 1.54
N HIS A 140 0.09 -19.43 2.63
CA HIS A 140 0.07 -20.35 3.76
C HIS A 140 -1.31 -20.34 4.45
N LYS A 141 -1.84 -19.16 4.81
CA LYS A 141 -3.20 -19.02 5.36
C LYS A 141 -4.24 -19.70 4.48
N ARG A 142 -4.23 -19.42 3.17
CA ARG A 142 -5.18 -20.02 2.22
C ARG A 142 -5.13 -21.54 2.17
N ARG A 143 -3.96 -22.15 2.40
CA ARG A 143 -3.83 -23.60 2.47
C ARG A 143 -4.45 -24.17 3.75
N MET A 144 -4.29 -23.47 4.87
CA MET A 144 -4.90 -23.87 6.14
C MET A 144 -6.42 -23.73 6.10
N ASP A 145 -6.96 -22.66 5.52
CA ASP A 145 -8.41 -22.44 5.39
C ASP A 145 -9.12 -23.50 4.51
N ARG A 146 -8.35 -24.27 3.73
CA ARG A 146 -8.85 -25.32 2.81
C ARG A 146 -8.70 -26.75 3.35
N ALA A 147 -7.94 -26.93 4.43
CA ALA A 147 -7.67 -28.23 5.04
C ALA A 147 -8.76 -28.60 6.05
#